data_AF-A0A9D8QU47-F1
#
_entry.id   AF-A0A9D8QU47-F1
#
_cell.length_a   1.000
_cell.length_b   1.000
_cell.length_c   1.000
_cell.angle_alpha   90.00
_cell.angle_beta   90.00
_cell.angle_gamma   90.00
#
_symmetry.space_group_name_H-M   'P 1'
#
loop_
_entity.id
_entity.type
_entity.pdbx_description
1 polymer ?
#
loop_
_entity_poly.entity_id
_entity_poly.type
_entity_poly.pdbx_seq_one_letter_code
_entity_poly.pdbx_strand_id
1 'polypeptide(L)'
;QYDERVIRDAIQRELNRQGQVFFLHNRVSTIETMERKLRELVPHARIAVGHGQMETEELEKVMASFVNGEVDILLSTTIIESGLDIPNANTIIIDRADRFGLSELYQLRGRVGRYRNQAYAYLLIPRHGALLADARKRISAIKQYSRLGSGFKIAMRDLEIRGAGNILGAEQSGHISAIGFDLYCRLLQTSIDKLKGVKPSQQIDTQVDLDFLLTEENEDKLPGGLSDSRQLIPVSYISDPVQRLEIYRRLAQAKELDTLDSISAELKDRFGKQPPRIQYLIDVHRIRVIAGKKSISAIESQQNKIIITRKGVPIMVYGRYPQFTKKTTKGRLKELLQMVQNMA
;
A
#
# COMPACT_ATOMS: atom_id res chain seq x y z
N GLN A 1 -12.65 -0.55 -23.38
CA GLN A 1 -13.49 0.59 -23.80
C GLN A 1 -14.87 0.03 -24.09
N TYR A 2 -15.93 0.82 -23.93
CA TYR A 2 -17.29 0.40 -24.28
C TYR A 2 -17.34 0.07 -25.77
N ASP A 3 -17.72 -1.17 -26.06
CA ASP A 3 -17.87 -1.71 -27.40
C ASP A 3 -18.92 -2.81 -27.35
N GLU A 4 -20.00 -2.65 -28.10
CA GLU A 4 -21.14 -3.57 -28.11
C GLU A 4 -20.75 -4.97 -28.60
N ARG A 5 -19.76 -5.06 -29.49
CA ARG A 5 -19.22 -6.36 -29.95
C ARG A 5 -18.56 -7.11 -28.79
N VAL A 6 -17.77 -6.41 -27.98
CA VAL A 6 -17.11 -7.00 -26.80
C VAL A 6 -18.12 -7.47 -25.77
N ILE A 7 -19.19 -6.71 -25.54
CA ILE A 7 -20.27 -7.08 -24.62
C ILE A 7 -20.96 -8.35 -25.11
N ARG A 8 -21.39 -8.37 -26.37
CA ARG A 8 -22.04 -9.53 -26.97
C ARG A 8 -21.15 -10.77 -26.94
N ASP A 9 -19.89 -10.65 -27.34
CA ASP A 9 -18.96 -11.79 -27.39
C ASP A 9 -18.65 -12.31 -25.98
N ALA A 10 -18.58 -11.43 -24.98
CA ALA A 10 -18.41 -11.81 -23.57
C ALA A 10 -19.62 -12.59 -23.04
N ILE A 11 -20.84 -12.10 -23.31
CA ILE A 11 -22.07 -12.77 -22.93
C ILE A 11 -22.17 -14.14 -23.61
N GLN A 12 -22.02 -14.17 -24.94
CA GLN A 12 -22.11 -15.40 -25.72
C GLN A 12 -21.13 -16.48 -25.23
N ARG A 13 -19.89 -16.07 -24.89
CA ARG A 13 -18.88 -16.98 -24.33
C ARG A 13 -19.31 -17.58 -22.98
N GLU A 14 -20.02 -16.82 -22.15
CA GLU A 14 -20.53 -17.32 -20.86
C GLU A 14 -21.77 -18.21 -21.06
N LEU A 15 -22.66 -17.88 -21.98
CA LEU A 15 -23.81 -18.72 -22.29
C LEU A 15 -23.41 -20.06 -22.92
N ASN A 16 -22.40 -20.06 -23.79
CA ASN A 16 -21.88 -21.29 -24.42
C ASN A 16 -21.26 -22.27 -23.40
N ARG A 17 -20.84 -21.78 -22.22
CA ARG A 17 -20.36 -22.64 -21.11
C ARG A 17 -21.44 -22.92 -20.07
N GLN A 18 -22.71 -22.64 -20.41
CA GLN A 18 -23.87 -22.78 -19.52
C GLN A 18 -23.72 -21.98 -18.21
N GLY A 19 -22.99 -20.87 -18.27
CA GLY A 19 -22.82 -19.95 -17.16
C GLY A 19 -23.77 -18.77 -17.25
N GLN A 20 -23.81 -17.97 -16.18
CA GLN A 20 -24.67 -16.80 -16.08
C GLN A 20 -23.85 -15.52 -16.01
N VAL A 21 -24.42 -14.43 -16.53
CA VAL A 21 -23.77 -13.12 -16.59
C VAL A 21 -24.42 -12.16 -15.62
N PHE A 22 -23.60 -11.48 -14.83
CA PHE A 22 -24.03 -10.34 -14.03
C PHE A 22 -23.67 -9.03 -14.75
N PHE A 23 -24.67 -8.25 -15.14
CA PHE A 23 -24.48 -6.97 -15.82
C PHE A 23 -24.84 -5.82 -14.88
N LEU A 24 -23.84 -5.03 -14.48
CA LEU A 24 -24.00 -3.91 -13.57
C LEU A 24 -24.16 -2.60 -14.35
N HIS A 25 -25.33 -1.98 -14.22
CA HIS A 25 -25.64 -0.65 -14.74
C HIS A 25 -26.15 0.24 -13.62
N ASN A 26 -25.26 1.03 -13.00
CA ASN A 26 -25.56 1.81 -11.79
C ASN A 26 -26.35 3.10 -12.07
N ARG A 27 -27.54 2.97 -12.67
CA ARG A 27 -28.50 4.05 -12.87
C ARG A 27 -29.90 3.50 -13.17
N VAL A 28 -30.80 3.57 -12.19
CA VAL A 28 -32.18 3.07 -12.35
C VAL A 28 -32.91 3.78 -13.50
N SER A 29 -32.74 5.10 -13.63
CA SER A 29 -33.42 5.89 -14.67
C SER A 29 -33.10 5.47 -16.12
N THR A 30 -32.03 4.69 -16.34
CA THR A 30 -31.61 4.24 -17.69
C THR A 30 -31.53 2.72 -17.82
N ILE A 31 -31.97 1.97 -16.79
CA ILE A 31 -31.81 0.51 -16.75
C ILE A 31 -32.65 -0.20 -17.82
N GLU A 32 -33.89 0.24 -18.04
CA GLU A 32 -34.77 -0.31 -19.09
C GLU A 32 -34.23 -0.04 -20.50
N THR A 33 -33.58 1.12 -20.69
CA THR A 33 -32.91 1.43 -21.95
C THR A 33 -31.74 0.48 -22.18
N MET A 34 -30.99 0.15 -21.13
CA MET A 34 -29.91 -0.82 -21.22
C MET A 34 -30.44 -2.24 -21.45
N GLU A 35 -31.54 -2.61 -20.81
CA GLU A 35 -32.20 -3.89 -21.01
C GLU A 35 -32.59 -4.11 -22.48
N ARG A 36 -33.26 -3.13 -23.09
CA ARG A 36 -33.63 -3.17 -24.51
C ARG A 36 -32.42 -3.33 -25.41
N LYS A 37 -31.32 -2.61 -25.14
CA LYS A 37 -30.06 -2.79 -25.88
C LYS A 37 -29.48 -4.19 -25.71
N LEU A 38 -29.51 -4.75 -24.51
CA LEU A 38 -29.05 -6.12 -24.27
C LEU A 38 -29.91 -7.13 -25.03
N ARG A 39 -31.25 -6.95 -25.06
CA ARG A 39 -32.15 -7.81 -25.87
C ARG A 39 -31.83 -7.74 -27.37
N GLU A 40 -31.50 -6.55 -27.89
CA GLU A 40 -31.06 -6.40 -29.29
C GLU A 40 -29.71 -7.10 -29.56
N LEU A 41 -28.78 -7.03 -28.61
CA LEU A 41 -27.44 -7.63 -28.75
C LEU A 41 -27.45 -9.15 -28.61
N VAL A 42 -28.29 -9.69 -27.71
CA VAL A 42 -28.37 -11.12 -27.38
C VAL A 42 -29.84 -11.58 -27.28
N PRO A 43 -30.55 -11.70 -28.42
CA PRO A 43 -31.99 -11.97 -28.44
C PRO A 43 -32.39 -13.34 -27.88
N HIS A 44 -31.45 -14.26 -27.79
CA HIS A 44 -31.67 -15.62 -27.27
C HIS A 44 -31.45 -15.75 -25.76
N ALA A 45 -30.94 -14.71 -25.10
CA ALA A 45 -30.64 -14.75 -23.67
C ALA A 45 -31.86 -14.34 -22.84
N ARG A 46 -32.14 -15.07 -21.76
CA ARG A 46 -33.16 -14.71 -20.77
C ARG A 46 -32.59 -13.64 -19.85
N ILE A 47 -33.13 -12.42 -19.95
CA ILE A 47 -32.67 -11.25 -19.19
C ILE A 47 -33.71 -10.94 -18.11
N ALA A 48 -33.24 -10.71 -16.87
CA ALA A 48 -34.07 -10.14 -15.81
C ALA A 48 -33.44 -8.86 -15.26
N VAL A 49 -34.27 -7.93 -14.81
CA VAL A 49 -33.86 -6.66 -14.23
C VAL A 49 -34.09 -6.70 -12.72
N GLY A 50 -33.06 -6.36 -11.95
CA GLY A 50 -33.14 -6.12 -10.52
C GLY A 50 -32.70 -4.70 -10.19
N HIS A 51 -33.43 -3.98 -9.35
CA HIS A 51 -32.93 -2.71 -8.78
C HIS A 51 -33.53 -2.43 -7.40
N GLY A 52 -32.81 -1.68 -6.57
CA GLY A 52 -33.23 -1.41 -5.18
C GLY A 52 -34.52 -0.59 -5.00
N GLN A 53 -35.11 -0.07 -6.08
CA GLN A 53 -36.45 0.55 -6.05
C GLN A 53 -37.60 -0.45 -6.29
N MET A 54 -37.30 -1.74 -6.52
CA MET A 54 -38.34 -2.78 -6.63
C MET A 54 -38.87 -3.15 -5.27
N GLU A 55 -40.11 -3.64 -5.23
CA GLU A 55 -40.65 -4.24 -4.01
C GLU A 55 -39.83 -5.47 -3.61
N THR A 56 -39.72 -5.70 -2.30
CA THR A 56 -38.80 -6.72 -1.76
C THR A 56 -39.14 -8.12 -2.29
N GLU A 57 -40.43 -8.46 -2.36
CA GLU A 57 -40.89 -9.75 -2.90
C GLU A 57 -40.58 -9.92 -4.39
N GLU A 58 -40.63 -8.85 -5.17
CA GLU A 58 -40.32 -8.90 -6.60
C GLU A 58 -38.82 -9.12 -6.83
N LEU A 59 -37.99 -8.41 -6.05
CA LEU A 59 -36.55 -8.57 -6.09
C LEU A 59 -36.14 -9.98 -5.67
N GLU A 60 -36.74 -10.54 -4.62
CA GLU A 60 -36.49 -11.92 -4.20
C GLU A 60 -36.84 -12.93 -5.29
N LYS A 61 -37.96 -12.76 -6.00
CA LYS A 61 -38.34 -13.62 -7.13
C LYS A 61 -37.32 -13.56 -8.26
N VAL A 62 -36.89 -12.36 -8.66
CA VAL A 62 -35.87 -12.19 -9.70
C VAL A 62 -34.55 -12.86 -9.29
N MET A 63 -34.14 -12.69 -8.03
CA MET A 63 -32.93 -13.30 -7.52
C MET A 63 -33.04 -14.82 -7.45
N ALA A 64 -34.19 -15.37 -7.02
CA ALA A 64 -34.44 -16.81 -6.99
C ALA A 64 -34.37 -17.41 -8.41
N SER A 65 -35.03 -16.80 -9.40
CA SER A 65 -34.95 -17.24 -10.79
C SER A 65 -33.53 -17.17 -11.37
N PHE A 66 -32.73 -16.17 -10.98
CA PHE A 66 -31.32 -16.14 -11.33
C PHE A 66 -30.53 -17.27 -10.65
N VAL A 67 -30.70 -17.50 -9.35
CA VAL A 67 -30.00 -18.60 -8.65
C VAL A 67 -30.39 -19.98 -9.21
N ASN A 68 -31.64 -20.16 -9.63
CA ASN A 68 -32.14 -21.41 -10.19
C ASN A 68 -31.72 -21.66 -11.66
N GLY A 69 -31.03 -20.70 -12.31
CA GLY A 69 -30.63 -20.83 -13.71
C GLY A 69 -31.77 -20.61 -14.71
N GLU A 70 -32.87 -20.03 -14.28
CA GLU A 70 -34.02 -19.66 -15.13
C GLU A 70 -33.74 -18.38 -15.94
N VAL A 71 -32.78 -17.59 -15.50
CA VAL A 71 -32.34 -16.34 -16.11
C VAL A 71 -30.86 -16.44 -16.46
N ASP A 72 -30.49 -16.04 -17.66
CA ASP A 72 -29.11 -16.10 -18.14
C ASP A 72 -28.31 -14.85 -17.76
N ILE A 73 -28.97 -13.70 -17.74
CA ILE A 73 -28.37 -12.39 -17.50
C ILE A 73 -29.17 -11.63 -16.46
N LEU A 74 -28.53 -11.29 -15.34
CA LEU A 74 -29.09 -10.38 -14.35
C LEU A 74 -28.55 -8.96 -14.61
N LEU A 75 -29.42 -8.08 -15.12
CA LEU A 75 -29.14 -6.67 -15.25
C LEU A 75 -29.53 -5.97 -13.94
N SER A 76 -28.55 -5.37 -13.27
CA SER A 76 -28.78 -4.80 -11.94
C SER A 76 -28.10 -3.46 -11.73
N THR A 77 -28.64 -2.66 -10.81
CA THR A 77 -27.88 -1.57 -10.17
C THR A 77 -26.98 -2.11 -9.06
N THR A 78 -26.32 -1.23 -8.30
CA THR A 78 -25.41 -1.60 -7.19
C THR A 78 -26.16 -2.13 -5.96
N ILE A 79 -27.12 -3.04 -6.15
CA ILE A 79 -27.83 -3.77 -5.08
C ILE A 79 -26.87 -4.68 -4.29
N ILE A 80 -25.71 -4.97 -4.86
CA ILE A 80 -24.68 -5.83 -4.28
C ILE A 80 -24.07 -5.24 -2.99
N GLU A 81 -24.22 -3.95 -2.66
CA GLU A 81 -23.68 -3.43 -1.39
C GLU A 81 -24.19 -4.19 -0.14
N SER A 82 -25.39 -4.78 -0.18
CA SER A 82 -26.03 -5.49 0.94
C SER A 82 -25.49 -6.88 1.28
N GLY A 83 -24.46 -7.38 0.58
CA GLY A 83 -23.83 -8.67 0.92
C GLY A 83 -24.40 -9.88 0.19
N LEU A 84 -25.28 -9.69 -0.80
CA LEU A 84 -25.69 -10.75 -1.72
C LEU A 84 -24.49 -11.23 -2.54
N ASP A 85 -24.12 -12.48 -2.32
CA ASP A 85 -23.15 -13.23 -3.10
C ASP A 85 -23.87 -13.88 -4.29
N ILE A 86 -23.26 -13.85 -5.47
CA ILE A 86 -23.87 -14.36 -6.70
C ILE A 86 -23.07 -15.58 -7.15
N PRO A 87 -23.29 -16.74 -6.49
CA PRO A 87 -22.38 -17.89 -6.59
C PRO A 87 -22.27 -18.47 -8.01
N ASN A 88 -23.32 -18.31 -8.83
CA ASN A 88 -23.41 -18.93 -10.15
C ASN A 88 -22.91 -18.06 -11.30
N ALA A 89 -22.67 -16.76 -11.06
CA ALA A 89 -22.13 -15.88 -12.08
C ALA A 89 -20.61 -16.05 -12.17
N ASN A 90 -20.10 -16.46 -13.33
CA ASN A 90 -18.65 -16.47 -13.60
C ASN A 90 -18.22 -15.30 -14.49
N THR A 91 -19.16 -14.55 -15.09
CA THR A 91 -18.82 -13.34 -15.84
C THR A 91 -19.57 -12.14 -15.28
N ILE A 92 -18.83 -11.09 -14.94
CA ILE A 92 -19.37 -9.77 -14.57
C ILE A 92 -19.01 -8.74 -15.62
N ILE A 93 -19.99 -7.93 -16.02
CA ILE A 93 -19.82 -6.79 -16.92
C ILE A 93 -20.24 -5.54 -16.16
N ILE A 94 -19.30 -4.60 -15.99
CA ILE A 94 -19.54 -3.35 -15.27
C ILE A 94 -19.60 -2.22 -16.28
N ASP A 95 -20.80 -1.69 -16.49
CA ASP A 95 -21.00 -0.47 -17.26
C ASP A 95 -20.54 0.75 -16.46
N ARG A 96 -20.01 1.75 -17.17
CA ARG A 96 -19.48 2.99 -16.59
C ARG A 96 -18.54 2.75 -15.40
N ALA A 97 -17.58 1.83 -15.56
CA ALA A 97 -16.56 1.52 -14.56
C ALA A 97 -15.76 2.77 -14.11
N ASP A 98 -15.75 3.84 -14.91
CA ASP A 98 -15.19 5.15 -14.57
C ASP A 98 -15.84 5.80 -13.33
N ARG A 99 -17.11 5.48 -13.06
CA ARG A 99 -17.89 6.04 -11.95
C ARG A 99 -17.68 5.33 -10.63
N PHE A 100 -17.03 4.18 -10.64
CA PHE A 100 -16.80 3.39 -9.45
C PHE A 100 -15.42 3.66 -8.84
N GLY A 101 -15.38 3.53 -7.53
CA GLY A 101 -14.16 3.39 -6.77
C GLY A 101 -13.35 2.16 -7.15
N LEU A 102 -12.03 2.21 -6.98
CA LEU A 102 -11.18 1.04 -7.17
C LEU A 102 -11.52 -0.06 -6.15
N SER A 103 -11.85 0.32 -4.91
CA SER A 103 -12.29 -0.58 -3.83
C SER A 103 -13.62 -1.26 -4.16
N GLU A 104 -14.62 -0.50 -4.63
CA GLU A 104 -15.92 -1.02 -5.09
C GLU A 104 -15.74 -2.00 -6.25
N LEU A 105 -14.97 -1.64 -7.27
CA LEU A 105 -14.68 -2.53 -8.41
C LEU A 105 -13.99 -3.82 -7.97
N TYR A 106 -13.10 -3.75 -6.97
CA TYR A 106 -12.45 -4.93 -6.41
C TYR A 106 -13.42 -5.84 -5.65
N GLN A 107 -14.32 -5.26 -4.85
CA GLN A 107 -15.35 -6.02 -4.14
C GLN A 107 -16.31 -6.68 -5.13
N LEU A 108 -16.76 -5.95 -6.15
CA LEU A 108 -17.61 -6.48 -7.22
C LEU A 108 -16.94 -7.63 -7.97
N ARG A 109 -15.64 -7.51 -8.27
CA ARG A 109 -14.84 -8.61 -8.84
C ARG A 109 -14.81 -9.84 -7.91
N GLY A 110 -14.66 -9.63 -6.61
CA GLY A 110 -14.53 -10.70 -5.61
C GLY A 110 -15.82 -11.50 -5.36
N ARG A 111 -16.97 -11.01 -5.85
CA ARG A 111 -18.28 -11.68 -5.71
C ARG A 111 -18.66 -12.54 -6.92
N VAL A 112 -17.74 -12.74 -7.85
CA VAL A 112 -17.92 -13.50 -9.09
C VAL A 112 -16.82 -14.56 -9.14
N GLY A 113 -17.15 -15.79 -9.55
CA GLY A 113 -16.16 -16.86 -9.72
C GLY A 113 -15.92 -17.75 -8.50
N ARG A 114 -16.99 -18.19 -7.83
CA ARG A 114 -16.91 -19.17 -6.74
C ARG A 114 -16.92 -20.65 -7.20
N TYR A 115 -16.98 -20.90 -8.52
CA TYR A 115 -17.00 -22.24 -9.10
C TYR A 115 -15.67 -22.64 -9.75
N ARG A 116 -15.51 -23.94 -10.07
CA ARG A 116 -14.29 -24.56 -10.66
C ARG A 116 -13.75 -23.90 -11.94
N ASN A 117 -14.48 -22.98 -12.54
CA ASN A 117 -14.17 -22.35 -13.83
C ASN A 117 -13.60 -20.93 -13.65
N GLN A 118 -12.73 -20.53 -14.57
CA GLN A 118 -12.16 -19.19 -14.58
C GLN A 118 -13.24 -18.12 -14.80
N ALA A 119 -13.32 -17.19 -13.86
CA ALA A 119 -14.23 -16.04 -13.94
C ALA A 119 -13.61 -14.86 -14.69
N TYR A 120 -14.47 -14.06 -15.32
CA TYR A 120 -14.09 -12.90 -16.12
C TYR A 120 -14.81 -11.64 -15.63
N ALA A 121 -14.07 -10.54 -15.54
CA ALA A 121 -14.60 -9.23 -15.19
C ALA A 121 -14.30 -8.22 -16.32
N TYR A 122 -15.36 -7.71 -16.94
CA TYR A 122 -15.29 -6.73 -18.03
C TYR A 122 -15.61 -5.35 -17.48
N LEU A 123 -14.61 -4.47 -17.49
CA LEU A 123 -14.73 -3.07 -17.03
C LEU A 123 -14.93 -2.16 -18.25
N LEU A 124 -16.15 -1.66 -18.45
CA LEU A 124 -16.50 -0.81 -19.58
C LEU A 124 -16.27 0.66 -19.22
N ILE A 125 -15.58 1.38 -20.10
CA ILE A 125 -15.24 2.81 -19.95
C ILE A 125 -15.74 3.53 -21.20
N PRO A 126 -16.42 4.67 -21.10
CA PRO A 126 -16.86 5.45 -22.24
C PRO A 126 -15.69 5.87 -23.15
N ARG A 127 -15.95 6.00 -24.46
CA ARG A 127 -14.94 6.38 -25.47
C ARG A 127 -14.49 7.84 -25.35
N HIS A 128 -15.36 8.74 -24.88
CA HIS A 128 -15.11 10.18 -24.76
C HIS A 128 -15.49 10.72 -23.38
N GLY A 129 -14.64 11.54 -22.77
CA GLY A 129 -14.85 12.13 -21.44
C GLY A 129 -13.58 12.72 -20.81
N ALA A 130 -13.70 13.83 -20.09
CA ALA A 130 -12.58 14.53 -19.44
C ALA A 130 -11.86 13.69 -18.35
N LEU A 131 -12.54 12.69 -17.78
CA LEU A 131 -12.05 11.85 -16.66
C LEU A 131 -11.28 10.59 -17.11
N LEU A 132 -10.93 10.48 -18.39
CA LEU A 132 -10.37 9.25 -18.98
C LEU A 132 -8.96 8.89 -18.47
N ALA A 133 -8.13 9.86 -18.10
CA ALA A 133 -6.76 9.61 -17.67
C ALA A 133 -6.72 8.93 -16.29
N ASP A 134 -7.42 9.48 -15.31
CA ASP A 134 -7.44 8.95 -13.94
C ASP A 134 -8.23 7.64 -13.84
N ALA A 135 -9.36 7.55 -14.55
CA ALA A 135 -10.13 6.30 -14.63
C ALA A 135 -9.31 5.17 -15.29
N ARG A 136 -8.52 5.46 -16.35
CA ARG A 136 -7.62 4.47 -16.95
C ARG A 136 -6.49 4.06 -16.00
N LYS A 137 -5.85 5.01 -15.31
CA LYS A 137 -4.82 4.70 -14.30
C LYS A 137 -5.39 3.81 -13.19
N ARG A 138 -6.58 4.13 -12.69
CA ARG A 138 -7.33 3.35 -11.70
C ARG A 138 -7.60 1.93 -12.20
N ILE A 139 -8.22 1.78 -13.37
CA ILE A 139 -8.57 0.46 -13.92
C ILE A 139 -7.32 -0.36 -14.29
N SER A 140 -6.23 0.28 -14.71
CA SER A 140 -4.94 -0.39 -14.93
C SER A 140 -4.38 -1.01 -13.64
N ALA A 141 -4.53 -0.33 -12.50
CA ALA A 141 -4.12 -0.85 -11.19
C ALA A 141 -4.86 -2.14 -10.82
N ILE A 142 -6.19 -2.24 -11.06
CA ILE A 142 -6.94 -3.50 -10.85
C ILE A 142 -6.36 -4.66 -11.67
N LYS A 143 -5.97 -4.41 -12.93
CA LYS A 143 -5.39 -5.46 -13.79
C LYS A 143 -4.04 -5.95 -13.27
N GLN A 144 -3.19 -5.03 -12.80
CA GLN A 144 -1.86 -5.34 -12.25
C GLN A 144 -1.93 -6.09 -10.91
N TYR A 145 -2.94 -5.82 -10.09
CA TYR A 145 -3.16 -6.46 -8.79
C TYR A 145 -4.23 -7.57 -8.84
N SER A 146 -4.23 -8.39 -9.90
CA SER A 146 -5.23 -9.44 -10.13
C SER A 146 -4.96 -10.78 -9.42
N ARG A 147 -3.78 -10.97 -8.79
CA ARG A 147 -3.49 -12.18 -7.99
C ARG A 147 -4.22 -12.15 -6.65
N LEU A 148 -4.69 -13.31 -6.17
CA LEU A 148 -5.33 -13.47 -4.84
C LEU A 148 -4.46 -12.79 -3.74
N GLY A 149 -5.11 -12.11 -2.79
CA GLY A 149 -4.44 -11.39 -1.67
C GLY A 149 -4.20 -9.88 -1.89
N SER A 150 -4.75 -9.30 -2.96
CA SER A 150 -4.45 -7.95 -3.47
C SER A 150 -5.39 -6.83 -3.00
N GLY A 151 -6.49 -7.16 -2.31
CA GLY A 151 -7.54 -6.19 -1.95
C GLY A 151 -7.05 -5.03 -1.10
N PHE A 152 -6.05 -5.29 -0.26
CA PHE A 152 -5.42 -4.29 0.58
C PHE A 152 -4.60 -3.25 -0.22
N LYS A 153 -3.77 -3.70 -1.17
CA LYS A 153 -3.01 -2.80 -2.07
C LYS A 153 -3.92 -1.94 -2.95
N ILE A 154 -5.10 -2.47 -3.27
CA ILE A 154 -6.11 -1.79 -4.07
C ILE A 154 -6.83 -0.72 -3.25
N ALA A 155 -7.27 -0.99 -2.01
CA ALA A 155 -7.84 0.04 -1.15
C ALA A 155 -6.87 1.22 -0.92
N MET A 156 -5.58 0.92 -0.73
CA MET A 156 -4.54 1.95 -0.59
C MET A 156 -4.40 2.84 -1.83
N ARG A 157 -4.38 2.24 -3.03
CA ARG A 157 -4.28 3.01 -4.28
C ARG A 157 -5.53 3.82 -4.58
N ASP A 158 -6.71 3.35 -4.15
CA ASP A 158 -7.97 4.10 -4.25
C ASP A 158 -7.92 5.37 -3.41
N LEU A 159 -7.43 5.27 -2.17
CA LEU A 159 -7.30 6.38 -1.24
C LEU A 159 -6.31 7.45 -1.74
N GLU A 160 -5.18 7.00 -2.33
CA GLU A 160 -4.21 7.87 -2.99
C GLU A 160 -4.80 8.61 -4.20
N ILE A 161 -5.57 7.91 -5.04
CA ILE A 161 -6.18 8.48 -6.26
C ILE A 161 -7.34 9.43 -5.93
N ARG A 162 -8.13 9.14 -4.87
CA ARG A 162 -9.26 10.00 -4.45
C ARG A 162 -8.83 11.29 -3.75
N GLY A 163 -7.53 11.51 -3.52
CA GLY A 163 -7.05 12.81 -3.05
C GLY A 163 -7.28 13.06 -1.56
N ALA A 164 -7.12 12.05 -0.70
CA ALA A 164 -6.97 12.24 0.77
C ALA A 164 -5.72 13.08 1.15
N GLY A 165 -5.03 13.68 0.17
CA GLY A 165 -3.90 14.59 0.33
C GLY A 165 -4.26 16.03 0.71
N ASN A 166 -5.51 16.34 1.10
CA ASN A 166 -5.91 17.71 1.41
C ASN A 166 -5.83 18.11 2.89
N ILE A 167 -5.12 17.34 3.72
CA ILE A 167 -4.80 17.78 5.10
C ILE A 167 -3.40 18.41 5.19
N LEU A 168 -2.46 18.05 4.30
CA LEU A 168 -1.08 18.56 4.32
C LEU A 168 -0.43 18.57 2.91
N GLY A 169 -0.80 19.53 2.05
CA GLY A 169 0.01 19.99 0.89
C GLY A 169 0.17 19.04 -0.33
N ALA A 170 0.07 19.62 -1.52
CA ALA A 170 -0.18 18.93 -2.79
C ALA A 170 1.00 18.13 -3.43
N GLU A 171 2.17 17.98 -2.80
CA GLU A 171 3.32 17.32 -3.46
C GLU A 171 3.96 16.16 -2.67
N GLN A 172 3.50 15.84 -1.45
CA GLN A 172 4.13 14.81 -0.59
C GLN A 172 3.19 13.77 0.04
N SER A 173 1.89 13.82 -0.26
CA SER A 173 0.86 13.03 0.44
C SER A 173 0.92 11.51 0.21
N GLY A 174 1.45 11.05 -0.93
CA GLY A 174 1.55 9.61 -1.25
C GLY A 174 2.52 8.83 -0.36
N HIS A 175 3.54 9.48 0.21
CA HIS A 175 4.54 8.83 1.07
C HIS A 175 4.18 8.85 2.55
N ILE A 176 3.49 9.90 3.03
CA ILE A 176 3.15 10.08 4.44
C ILE A 176 2.00 9.14 4.87
N SER A 177 1.02 8.90 3.99
CA SER A 177 -0.12 8.01 4.29
C SER A 177 0.29 6.53 4.45
N ALA A 178 1.23 6.05 3.64
CA ALA A 178 1.78 4.70 3.77
C ALA A 178 2.60 4.48 5.06
N ILE A 179 3.11 5.55 5.68
CA ILE A 179 3.87 5.50 6.94
C ILE A 179 2.92 5.42 8.14
N GLY A 180 1.85 6.23 8.14
CA GLY A 180 0.84 6.21 9.20
C GLY A 180 0.12 4.85 9.32
N PHE A 181 -0.13 4.20 8.18
CA PHE A 181 -0.77 2.90 8.15
C PHE A 181 0.16 1.74 8.54
N ASP A 182 1.43 1.75 8.12
CA ASP A 182 2.42 0.77 8.57
C ASP A 182 2.65 0.85 10.09
N LEU A 183 2.60 2.06 10.66
CA LEU A 183 2.60 2.28 12.10
C LEU A 183 1.32 1.72 12.76
N TYR A 184 0.14 1.95 12.17
CA TYR A 184 -1.13 1.41 12.66
C TYR A 184 -1.13 -0.14 12.67
N CYS A 185 -0.71 -0.78 11.58
CA CYS A 185 -0.56 -2.24 11.53
C CYS A 185 0.44 -2.75 12.57
N ARG A 186 1.55 -2.03 12.79
CA ARG A 186 2.49 -2.38 13.87
C ARG A 186 1.87 -2.27 15.25
N LEU A 187 1.12 -1.21 15.54
CA LEU A 187 0.43 -1.04 16.83
C LEU A 187 -0.63 -2.13 17.05
N LEU A 188 -1.34 -2.51 15.99
CA LEU A 188 -2.38 -3.54 16.02
C LEU A 188 -1.77 -4.95 16.18
N GLN A 189 -0.70 -5.26 15.45
CA GLN A 189 0.06 -6.50 15.61
C GLN A 189 0.64 -6.62 17.03
N THR A 190 1.22 -5.53 17.56
CA THR A 190 1.74 -5.47 18.93
C THR A 190 0.63 -5.73 19.96
N SER A 191 -0.59 -5.25 19.69
CA SER A 191 -1.75 -5.48 20.56
C SER A 191 -2.25 -6.93 20.48
N ILE A 192 -2.25 -7.54 19.30
CA ILE A 192 -2.59 -8.95 19.08
C ILE A 192 -1.55 -9.86 19.75
N ASP A 193 -0.25 -9.56 19.63
CA ASP A 193 0.82 -10.37 20.23
C ASP A 193 0.73 -10.33 21.77
N LYS A 194 0.43 -9.16 22.36
CA LYS A 194 0.13 -9.01 23.79
C LYS A 194 -1.05 -9.88 24.23
N LEU A 195 -2.14 -9.91 23.45
CA LEU A 195 -3.34 -10.71 23.75
C LEU A 195 -3.10 -12.22 23.58
N LYS A 196 -2.24 -12.62 22.64
CA LYS A 196 -1.86 -14.03 22.40
C LYS A 196 -0.83 -14.57 23.38
N GLY A 197 -0.38 -13.77 24.36
CA GLY A 197 0.67 -14.17 25.30
C GLY A 197 2.04 -14.36 24.65
N VAL A 198 2.19 -13.95 23.38
CA VAL A 198 3.49 -13.91 22.71
C VAL A 198 4.25 -12.76 23.36
N LYS A 199 5.34 -13.06 24.09
CA LYS A 199 6.20 -12.01 24.62
C LYS A 199 6.56 -11.09 23.46
N PRO A 200 6.22 -9.79 23.49
CA PRO A 200 6.53 -8.90 22.39
C PRO A 200 8.03 -9.05 22.13
N SER A 201 8.40 -9.42 20.89
CA SER A 201 9.81 -9.46 20.51
C SER A 201 10.37 -8.12 20.95
N GLN A 202 11.39 -8.10 21.82
CA GLN A 202 11.93 -6.87 22.40
C GLN A 202 12.01 -5.84 21.30
N GLN A 203 11.10 -4.86 21.31
CA GLN A 203 11.17 -3.78 20.34
C GLN A 203 12.49 -3.10 20.67
N ILE A 204 13.36 -2.98 19.67
CA ILE A 204 14.52 -2.12 19.79
C ILE A 204 13.95 -0.71 19.79
N ASP A 205 13.51 -0.27 20.96
CA ASP A 205 12.95 1.05 21.24
C ASP A 205 14.08 2.03 21.58
N THR A 206 15.31 1.68 21.20
CA THR A 206 16.46 2.56 21.40
C THR A 206 16.34 3.75 20.47
N GLN A 207 16.07 4.91 21.05
CA GLN A 207 16.15 6.18 20.35
C GLN A 207 17.62 6.59 20.20
N VAL A 208 18.02 6.99 19.00
CA VAL A 208 19.38 7.49 18.72
C VAL A 208 19.23 8.86 18.09
N ASP A 209 19.63 9.91 18.81
CA ASP A 209 19.60 11.29 18.37
C ASP A 209 21.01 11.88 18.37
N LEU A 210 21.51 12.25 17.19
CA LEU A 210 22.90 12.66 16.99
C LEU A 210 22.96 13.99 16.24
N ASP A 211 23.13 15.08 16.99
CA ASP A 211 23.18 16.46 16.49
C ASP A 211 24.24 16.71 15.39
N PHE A 212 25.34 15.96 15.42
CA PHE A 212 26.45 16.11 14.47
C PHE A 212 26.23 15.46 13.10
N LEU A 213 25.08 14.79 12.86
CA LEU A 213 24.75 14.20 11.56
C LEU A 213 24.27 15.25 10.55
N LEU A 214 23.82 16.42 11.01
CA LEU A 214 23.20 17.48 10.21
C LEU A 214 24.08 18.74 10.07
N THR A 215 25.28 18.74 10.62
CA THR A 215 26.16 19.92 10.63
C THR A 215 26.80 20.16 9.26
N GLU A 216 26.90 21.44 8.91
CA GLU A 216 27.19 22.03 7.59
C GLU A 216 28.54 21.63 6.96
N GLU A 217 29.42 20.95 7.69
CA GLU A 217 30.73 20.50 7.20
C GLU A 217 30.65 19.41 6.10
N ASN A 218 29.44 18.93 5.78
CA ASN A 218 29.20 17.94 4.73
C ASN A 218 28.73 18.55 3.40
N GLU A 219 28.98 19.85 3.15
CA GLU A 219 28.94 20.43 1.81
C GLU A 219 30.07 19.84 0.94
N ASP A 220 29.84 18.64 0.40
CA ASP A 220 30.37 18.38 -0.93
C ASP A 220 29.78 19.48 -1.82
N LYS A 221 30.64 20.39 -2.28
CA LYS A 221 30.33 21.46 -3.22
C LYS A 221 29.85 20.85 -4.54
N LEU A 222 28.61 20.38 -4.57
CA LEU A 222 27.93 20.07 -5.82
C LEU A 222 27.42 21.41 -6.39
N PRO A 223 27.83 21.78 -7.61
CA PRO A 223 27.32 22.99 -8.23
C PRO A 223 25.87 22.74 -8.64
N GLY A 224 24.93 23.30 -7.88
CA GLY A 224 23.52 23.34 -8.26
C GLY A 224 22.57 23.04 -7.11
N GLY A 225 21.97 24.09 -6.57
CA GLY A 225 20.64 24.04 -5.98
C GLY A 225 20.57 23.60 -4.52
N LEU A 226 20.32 24.59 -3.67
CA LEU A 226 19.70 24.47 -2.35
C LEU A 226 18.66 23.33 -2.28
N SER A 227 18.86 22.36 -1.37
CA SER A 227 17.84 21.55 -0.64
C SER A 227 18.25 20.08 -0.38
N ASP A 228 19.24 19.53 -1.10
CA ASP A 228 19.61 18.09 -0.96
C ASP A 228 20.52 17.79 0.26
N SER A 229 21.10 18.83 0.87
CA SER A 229 22.15 18.71 1.89
C SER A 229 21.68 18.16 3.24
N ARG A 230 20.37 18.12 3.51
CA ARG A 230 19.81 17.62 4.79
C ARG A 230 19.34 16.16 4.75
N GLN A 231 19.35 15.50 3.58
CA GLN A 231 18.88 14.11 3.47
C GLN A 231 20.05 13.12 3.68
N LEU A 232 19.82 12.10 4.50
CA LEU A 232 20.79 11.02 4.77
C LEU A 232 20.98 10.10 3.55
N ILE A 233 19.91 9.88 2.78
CA ILE A 233 19.95 9.27 1.45
C ILE A 233 19.83 10.37 0.40
N PRO A 234 20.92 10.70 -0.33
CA PRO A 234 20.89 11.74 -1.36
C PRO A 234 19.98 11.38 -2.54
N VAL A 235 19.29 12.38 -3.11
CA VAL A 235 18.49 12.19 -4.33
C VAL A 235 19.37 11.77 -5.52
N SER A 236 20.64 12.20 -5.51
CA SER A 236 21.66 11.79 -6.48
C SER A 236 22.05 10.31 -6.43
N TYR A 237 21.84 9.63 -5.30
CA TYR A 237 22.15 8.20 -5.16
C TYR A 237 20.93 7.32 -5.43
N ILE A 238 19.77 7.70 -4.89
CA ILE A 238 18.49 7.04 -5.16
C ILE A 238 17.48 8.12 -5.56
N SER A 239 17.20 8.21 -6.86
CA SER A 239 16.31 9.26 -7.39
C SER A 239 14.83 8.98 -7.10
N ASP A 240 14.42 7.71 -7.07
CA ASP A 240 13.05 7.30 -6.79
C ASP A 240 12.70 7.44 -5.28
N PRO A 241 11.77 8.33 -4.91
CA PRO A 241 11.42 8.57 -3.51
C PRO A 241 10.70 7.36 -2.86
N VAL A 242 10.04 6.50 -3.65
CA VAL A 242 9.43 5.25 -3.14
C VAL A 242 10.52 4.31 -2.63
N GLN A 243 11.58 4.14 -3.41
CA GLN A 243 12.72 3.29 -3.06
C GLN A 243 13.48 3.85 -1.87
N ARG A 244 13.68 5.18 -1.79
CA ARG A 244 14.27 5.81 -0.60
C ARG A 244 13.48 5.49 0.67
N LEU A 245 12.16 5.64 0.62
CA LEU A 245 11.30 5.37 1.76
C LEU A 245 11.31 3.89 2.16
N GLU A 246 11.33 2.98 1.19
CA GLU A 246 11.45 1.55 1.43
C GLU A 246 12.75 1.21 2.16
N ILE A 247 13.87 1.79 1.74
CA ILE A 247 15.17 1.61 2.41
C ILE A 247 15.13 2.16 3.84
N TYR A 248 14.61 3.37 4.07
CA TYR A 248 14.45 3.92 5.42
C TYR A 248 13.61 3.00 6.31
N ARG A 249 12.49 2.47 5.78
CA ARG A 249 11.63 1.53 6.52
C ARG A 249 12.37 0.25 6.87
N ARG A 250 13.08 -0.35 5.92
CA ARG A 250 13.85 -1.58 6.13
C ARG A 250 14.96 -1.41 7.17
N LEU A 251 15.69 -0.30 7.11
CA LEU A 251 16.69 0.07 8.11
C LEU A 251 16.08 0.27 9.51
N ALA A 252 14.93 0.94 9.59
CA ALA A 252 14.20 1.13 10.83
C ALA A 252 13.65 -0.18 11.41
N GLN A 253 13.34 -1.18 10.58
CA GLN A 253 12.83 -2.48 11.02
C GLN A 253 13.92 -3.53 11.28
N ALA A 254 15.16 -3.28 10.87
CA ALA A 254 16.27 -4.21 11.07
C ALA A 254 16.53 -4.43 12.57
N LYS A 255 16.47 -5.71 12.98
CA LYS A 255 16.72 -6.18 14.36
C LYS A 255 18.08 -6.85 14.53
N GLU A 256 18.72 -7.21 13.43
CA GLU A 256 19.97 -7.95 13.40
C GLU A 256 21.01 -7.26 12.52
N LEU A 257 22.28 -7.45 12.84
CA LEU A 257 23.40 -6.86 12.09
C LEU A 257 23.47 -7.43 10.68
N ASP A 258 23.23 -8.74 10.53
CA ASP A 258 23.21 -9.43 9.23
C ASP A 258 22.16 -8.86 8.26
N THR A 259 21.02 -8.40 8.80
CA THR A 259 20.00 -7.70 8.01
C THR A 259 20.51 -6.36 7.48
N LEU A 260 21.24 -5.60 8.32
CA LEU A 260 21.84 -4.32 7.91
C LEU A 260 22.94 -4.52 6.87
N ASP A 261 23.74 -5.58 7.02
CA ASP A 261 24.79 -5.93 6.06
C ASP A 261 24.20 -6.36 4.72
N SER A 262 23.10 -7.11 4.74
CA SER A 262 22.34 -7.47 3.54
C SER A 262 21.76 -6.24 2.84
N ILE A 263 21.18 -5.29 3.59
CA ILE A 263 20.68 -4.02 3.02
C ILE A 263 21.83 -3.21 2.42
N SER A 264 22.99 -3.16 3.09
CA SER A 264 24.18 -2.47 2.56
C SER A 264 24.68 -3.10 1.25
N ALA A 265 24.79 -4.42 1.20
CA ALA A 265 25.20 -5.15 0.00
C ALA A 265 24.23 -4.89 -1.17
N GLU A 266 22.93 -4.95 -0.90
CA GLU A 266 21.89 -4.66 -1.90
C GLU A 266 21.98 -3.21 -2.41
N LEU A 267 22.19 -2.23 -1.52
CA LEU A 267 22.36 -0.83 -1.93
C LEU A 267 23.54 -0.66 -2.88
N LYS A 268 24.66 -1.34 -2.57
CA LYS A 268 25.85 -1.31 -3.41
C LYS A 268 25.64 -1.99 -4.77
N ASP A 269 24.92 -3.10 -4.79
CA ASP A 269 24.60 -3.87 -6.00
C ASP A 269 23.66 -3.07 -6.93
N ARG A 270 22.60 -2.48 -6.36
CA ARG A 270 21.56 -1.78 -7.13
C ARG A 270 21.93 -0.36 -7.56
N PHE A 271 22.65 0.37 -6.71
CA PHE A 271 22.90 1.81 -6.90
C PHE A 271 24.40 2.16 -7.01
N GLY A 272 25.28 1.17 -6.96
CA GLY A 272 26.72 1.37 -7.09
C GLY A 272 27.37 1.95 -5.83
N LYS A 273 28.43 2.74 -6.02
CA LYS A 273 29.29 3.21 -4.92
C LYS A 273 28.49 4.07 -3.91
N GLN A 274 28.43 3.59 -2.67
CA GLN A 274 27.73 4.26 -1.57
C GLN A 274 28.41 5.59 -1.19
N PRO A 275 27.66 6.71 -1.14
CA PRO A 275 28.12 7.95 -0.53
C PRO A 275 28.44 7.79 0.96
N PRO A 276 29.34 8.60 1.54
CA PRO A 276 29.65 8.55 2.98
C PRO A 276 28.42 8.65 3.89
N ARG A 277 27.40 9.40 3.49
CA ARG A 277 26.15 9.59 4.24
C ARG A 277 25.33 8.30 4.38
N ILE A 278 25.35 7.43 3.37
CA ILE A 278 24.70 6.11 3.43
C ILE A 278 25.40 5.22 4.46
N GLN A 279 26.74 5.28 4.50
CA GLN A 279 27.50 4.54 5.50
C GLN A 279 27.18 5.04 6.92
N TYR A 280 27.06 6.35 7.11
CA TYR A 280 26.67 6.93 8.40
C TYR A 280 25.27 6.47 8.82
N LEU A 281 24.31 6.45 7.90
CA LEU A 281 22.97 5.94 8.16
C LEU A 281 23.00 4.47 8.62
N ILE A 282 23.75 3.61 7.92
CA ILE A 282 23.91 2.21 8.30
C ILE A 282 24.57 2.07 9.69
N ASP A 283 25.60 2.87 9.96
CA ASP A 283 26.32 2.84 11.24
C ASP A 283 25.42 3.27 12.41
N VAL A 284 24.56 4.28 12.23
CA VAL A 284 23.54 4.68 13.21
C VAL A 284 22.57 3.54 13.49
N HIS A 285 22.10 2.84 12.46
CA HIS A 285 21.23 1.68 12.65
C HIS A 285 21.95 0.50 13.31
N ARG A 286 23.25 0.29 13.05
CA ARG A 286 24.08 -0.71 13.75
C ARG A 286 24.20 -0.38 15.24
N ILE A 287 24.51 0.87 15.56
CA ILE A 287 24.53 1.38 16.95
C ILE A 287 23.20 1.07 17.64
N ARG A 288 22.08 1.43 16.99
CA ARG A 288 20.73 1.19 17.51
C ARG A 288 20.47 -0.29 17.80
N VAL A 289 20.85 -1.19 16.87
CA VAL A 289 20.66 -2.64 17.04
C VAL A 289 21.48 -3.18 18.21
N ILE A 290 22.76 -2.78 18.33
CA ILE A 290 23.63 -3.24 19.42
C ILE A 290 23.14 -2.67 20.77
N ALA A 291 22.76 -1.40 20.79
CA ALA A 291 22.23 -0.74 21.97
C ALA A 291 20.92 -1.39 22.47
N GLY A 292 20.02 -1.74 21.54
CA GLY A 292 18.80 -2.49 21.84
C GLY A 292 19.07 -3.84 22.50
N LYS A 293 20.03 -4.61 21.96
CA LYS A 293 20.46 -5.89 22.55
C LYS A 293 21.02 -5.73 23.98
N LYS A 294 21.51 -4.55 24.33
CA LYS A 294 22.08 -4.22 25.65
C LYS A 294 21.10 -3.53 26.61
N SER A 295 19.82 -3.44 26.22
CA SER A 295 18.77 -2.74 26.98
C SER A 295 19.03 -1.24 27.17
N ILE A 296 19.78 -0.61 26.26
CA ILE A 296 19.94 0.85 26.21
C ILE A 296 18.68 1.43 25.58
N SER A 297 18.04 2.39 26.24
CA SER A 297 16.77 2.99 25.81
C SER A 297 16.97 4.26 24.99
N ALA A 298 18.03 5.04 25.23
CA ALA A 298 18.32 6.22 24.43
C ALA A 298 19.83 6.49 24.34
N ILE A 299 20.25 7.06 23.22
CA ILE A 299 21.58 7.60 22.99
C ILE A 299 21.40 8.98 22.36
N GLU A 300 21.85 10.02 23.06
CA GLU A 300 21.75 11.40 22.62
C GLU A 300 23.14 12.03 22.55
N SER A 301 23.38 12.85 21.53
CA SER A 301 24.55 13.71 21.43
C SER A 301 24.15 15.17 21.62
N GLN A 302 24.84 15.85 22.53
CA GLN A 302 24.73 17.29 22.71
C GLN A 302 26.13 17.91 22.65
N GLN A 303 26.41 18.60 21.54
CA GLN A 303 27.69 19.21 21.15
C GLN A 303 28.84 18.21 21.04
N ASN A 304 29.38 17.82 22.19
CA ASN A 304 30.47 16.88 22.33
C ASN A 304 30.22 15.86 23.45
N LYS A 305 29.09 15.96 24.16
CA LYS A 305 28.71 15.05 25.24
C LYS A 305 27.79 13.96 24.70
N ILE A 306 27.98 12.74 25.20
CA ILE A 306 27.19 11.56 24.87
C ILE A 306 26.37 11.21 26.11
N ILE A 307 25.05 11.22 25.96
CA ILE A 307 24.11 10.85 27.01
C ILE A 307 23.55 9.48 26.62
N ILE A 308 23.90 8.45 27.39
CA ILE A 308 23.42 7.08 27.16
C ILE A 308 22.47 6.74 28.30
N THR A 309 21.23 6.43 27.98
CA THR A 309 20.18 6.12 28.96
C THR A 309 19.87 4.63 28.92
N ARG A 310 19.92 3.96 30.08
CA ARG A 310 19.57 2.55 30.23
C ARG A 310 18.42 2.45 31.24
N LYS A 311 17.28 1.90 30.81
CA LYS A 311 16.05 1.79 31.66
C LYS A 311 15.64 3.12 32.31
N GLY A 312 15.77 4.24 31.60
CA GLY A 312 15.41 5.57 32.09
C GLY A 312 16.47 6.26 32.96
N VAL A 313 17.62 5.63 33.24
CA VAL A 313 18.71 6.25 34.00
C VAL A 313 19.88 6.60 33.07
N PRO A 314 20.34 7.85 33.05
CA PRO A 314 21.53 8.23 32.29
C PRO A 314 22.79 7.64 32.92
N ILE A 315 23.62 7.01 32.10
CA ILE A 315 24.90 6.43 32.50
C ILE A 315 25.96 7.54 32.49
N MET A 316 26.57 7.74 33.65
CA MET A 316 27.74 8.61 33.82
C MET A 316 28.98 7.75 34.07
N VAL A 317 30.10 8.13 33.47
CA VAL A 317 31.40 7.47 33.68
C VAL A 317 32.25 8.42 34.53
N TYR A 318 32.63 7.98 35.73
CA TYR A 318 33.33 8.82 36.73
C TYR A 318 32.62 10.16 37.05
N GLY A 319 31.28 10.14 37.12
CA GLY A 319 30.48 11.32 37.46
C GLY A 319 30.38 12.37 36.35
N ARG A 320 30.80 12.05 35.12
CA ARG A 320 30.65 12.92 33.94
C ARG A 320 30.06 12.14 32.76
N TYR A 321 29.41 12.86 31.85
CA TYR A 321 29.01 12.30 30.56
C TYR A 321 30.24 12.03 29.70
N PRO A 322 30.33 10.86 29.04
CA PRO A 322 31.35 10.61 28.02
C PRO A 322 31.35 11.74 26.98
N GLN A 323 32.52 12.07 26.46
CA GLN A 323 32.65 13.08 25.41
C GLN A 323 33.28 12.46 24.16
N PHE A 324 32.91 12.97 22.99
CA PHE A 324 33.57 12.60 21.75
C PHE A 324 35.00 13.12 21.73
N THR A 325 35.95 12.22 21.49
CA THR A 325 37.35 12.57 21.26
C THR A 325 37.59 12.93 19.80
N LYS A 326 36.79 12.37 18.89
CA LYS A 326 36.90 12.63 17.45
C LYS A 326 36.07 13.84 17.01
N LYS A 327 36.63 14.62 16.08
CA LYS A 327 35.96 15.79 15.49
C LYS A 327 35.14 15.45 14.24
N THR A 328 35.51 14.41 13.49
CA THR A 328 34.82 14.02 12.26
C THR A 328 33.60 13.14 12.54
N THR A 329 32.53 13.27 11.76
CA THR A 329 31.30 12.45 11.86
C THR A 329 31.60 10.95 11.84
N LYS A 330 32.44 10.49 10.90
CA LYS A 330 32.90 9.09 10.82
C LYS A 330 33.64 8.66 12.09
N GLY A 331 34.48 9.53 12.64
CA GLY A 331 35.23 9.25 13.86
C GLY A 331 34.31 9.13 15.08
N ARG A 332 33.34 10.04 15.21
CA ARG A 332 32.34 10.05 16.28
C ARG A 332 31.46 8.81 16.26
N LEU A 333 30.97 8.40 15.08
CA LEU A 333 30.17 7.17 14.94
C LEU A 333 30.98 5.92 15.31
N LYS A 334 32.25 5.83 14.91
CA LYS A 334 33.12 4.71 15.27
C LYS A 334 33.38 4.65 16.78
N GLU A 335 33.64 5.80 17.39
CA GLU A 335 33.82 5.93 18.84
C GLU A 335 32.57 5.49 19.59
N LEU A 336 31.39 5.93 19.14
CA LEU A 336 30.11 5.56 19.75
C LEU A 336 29.79 4.08 19.57
N LEU A 337 30.03 3.51 18.39
CA LEU A 337 29.88 2.07 18.14
C LEU A 337 30.75 1.25 19.10
N GLN A 338 32.01 1.64 19.28
CA GLN A 338 32.93 0.97 20.19
C GLN A 338 32.51 1.10 21.65
N MET A 339 32.04 2.29 22.08
CA MET A 339 31.50 2.49 23.42
C MET A 339 30.29 1.57 23.68
N VAL A 340 29.31 1.56 22.77
CA VAL A 340 28.11 0.71 22.91
C VAL A 340 28.49 -0.77 22.89
N GLN A 341 29.48 -1.18 22.09
CA GLN A 341 29.99 -2.57 22.07
C GLN A 341 30.70 -2.98 23.37
N ASN A 342 31.32 -2.05 24.09
CA ASN A 342 32.05 -2.34 25.33
C ASN A 342 31.21 -2.24 26.61
N MET A 343 30.02 -1.64 26.56
CA MET A 343 29.12 -1.55 27.73
C MET A 343 28.45 -2.89 28.05
N ALA A 344 28.68 -3.47 29.23
CA ALA A 344 28.03 -4.72 29.67
C ALA A 344 26.61 -4.47 30.23
#